data_AF-A0A7J9G1J1-F1
#
_entry.id   AF-A0A7J9G1J1-F1
#
_cell.length_a   1.000
_cell.length_b   1.000
_cell.length_c   1.000
_cell.angle_alpha   90.00
_cell.angle_beta   90.00
_cell.angle_gamma   90.00
#
_symmetry.space_group_name_H-M   'P 1'
#
loop_
_entity.id
_entity.type
_entity.pdbx_description
1 polymer ?
#
loop_
_entity_poly.entity_id
_entity_poly.type
_entity_poly.pdbx_seq_one_letter_code
_entity_poly.pdbx_strand_id
1 'polypeptide(L)'
;MSKEQLPEPLDFFIWTVEDVGMWLEDINLGSYRQIFKEHGVNGEYLEGMSMFTTEQILRFIRQCHMKWGDFITLCKELRRIKG
;
A
#
# COMPACT_ATOMS: atom_id res chain seq x y z
N MET A 1 -5.27 -25.22 12.54
CA MET A 1 -5.58 -23.82 12.16
C MET A 1 -4.72 -23.52 10.94
N SER A 2 -5.33 -23.58 9.77
CA SER A 2 -4.67 -23.36 8.50
C SER A 2 -4.28 -21.88 8.45
N LYS A 3 -2.97 -21.60 8.35
CA LYS A 3 -2.49 -20.26 8.05
C LYS A 3 -3.08 -19.91 6.68
N GLU A 4 -3.92 -18.88 6.62
CA GLU A 4 -4.39 -18.33 5.36
C GLU A 4 -3.16 -18.02 4.52
N GLN A 5 -3.05 -18.74 3.42
CA GLN A 5 -1.93 -18.67 2.51
C GLN A 5 -2.04 -17.31 1.83
N LEU A 6 -1.15 -16.38 2.18
CA LEU A 6 -1.03 -15.10 1.50
C LEU A 6 -0.98 -15.37 -0.02
N PRO A 7 -1.75 -14.65 -0.85
CA PRO A 7 -1.74 -14.86 -2.28
C PRO A 7 -0.31 -14.75 -2.82
N GLU A 8 0.04 -15.61 -3.79
CA GLU A 8 1.35 -15.54 -4.45
C GLU A 8 1.59 -14.12 -5.04
N PRO A 9 2.85 -13.68 -5.25
CA PRO A 9 3.19 -12.36 -5.78
C PRO A 9 2.55 -11.98 -7.14
N LEU A 10 1.96 -12.96 -7.84
CA LEU A 10 1.02 -12.78 -8.95
C LEU A 10 -0.39 -12.62 -8.35
N ASP A 11 -1.00 -11.46 -8.19
CA ASP A 11 -0.78 -10.13 -8.76
C ASP A 11 -0.98 -9.11 -7.63
N PHE A 12 0.08 -8.44 -7.17
CA PHE A 12 -0.11 -7.26 -6.31
C PHE A 12 -1.08 -6.24 -6.95
N PHE A 13 -1.12 -6.21 -8.29
CA PHE A 13 -2.05 -5.42 -9.10
C PHE A 13 -3.55 -5.71 -8.83
N ILE A 14 -3.95 -6.96 -8.57
CA ILE A 14 -5.37 -7.32 -8.38
C ILE A 14 -5.86 -7.13 -6.96
N TRP A 15 -5.00 -6.70 -6.04
CA TRP A 15 -5.39 -6.48 -4.65
C TRP A 15 -6.51 -5.45 -4.56
N THR A 16 -7.57 -5.83 -3.85
CA THR A 16 -8.67 -4.92 -3.52
C THR A 16 -8.23 -3.92 -2.46
N VAL A 17 -9.07 -2.92 -2.20
CA VAL A 17 -8.82 -1.96 -1.10
C VAL A 17 -8.83 -2.66 0.27
N GLU A 18 -9.58 -3.76 0.40
CA GLU A 18 -9.57 -4.61 1.59
C GLU A 18 -8.23 -5.35 1.76
N ASP A 19 -7.70 -5.94 0.68
CA ASP A 19 -6.42 -6.67 0.70
C ASP A 19 -5.26 -5.74 1.05
N VAL A 20 -5.23 -4.55 0.43
CA VAL A 20 -4.27 -3.49 0.79
C VAL A 20 -4.41 -3.10 2.26
N GLY A 21 -5.64 -2.97 2.76
CA GLY A 21 -5.91 -2.66 4.16
C GLY A 21 -5.35 -3.69 5.13
N MET A 22 -5.51 -4.99 4.84
CA MET A 22 -4.95 -6.08 5.64
C MET A 22 -3.42 -6.07 5.60
N TRP A 23 -2.84 -5.88 4.41
CA TRP A 23 -1.39 -5.78 4.27
C TRP A 23 -0.79 -4.60 5.06
N LEU A 24 -1.47 -3.46 5.10
CA LEU A 24 -1.03 -2.33 5.92
C LEU A 24 -0.96 -2.72 7.41
N GLU A 25 -1.88 -3.53 7.92
CA GLU A 25 -1.83 -4.04 9.30
C GLU A 25 -0.57 -4.90 9.51
N ASP A 26 -0.24 -5.79 8.57
CA ASP A 26 0.93 -6.67 8.64
C ASP A 26 2.26 -5.91 8.65
N ILE A 27 2.34 -4.76 7.97
CA ILE A 27 3.56 -3.94 7.89
C ILE A 27 3.60 -2.79 8.92
N ASN A 28 2.76 -2.85 9.97
CA ASN A 28 2.64 -1.83 11.02
C ASN A 28 2.18 -0.43 10.52
N LEU A 29 1.48 -0.38 9.39
CA LEU A 29 0.86 0.82 8.82
C LEU A 29 -0.69 0.77 8.93
N GLY A 30 -1.25 -0.13 9.74
CA GLY A 30 -2.69 -0.37 9.84
C GLY A 30 -3.53 0.86 10.22
N SER A 31 -2.94 1.87 10.86
CA SER A 31 -3.61 3.15 11.12
C SER A 31 -4.06 3.89 9.85
N TYR A 32 -3.44 3.59 8.70
CA TYR A 32 -3.78 4.18 7.40
C TYR A 32 -4.84 3.38 6.62
N ARG A 33 -5.29 2.24 7.13
CA ARG A 33 -6.27 1.38 6.44
C ARG A 33 -7.54 2.12 6.04
N GLN A 34 -8.12 2.89 6.96
CA GLN A 34 -9.36 3.63 6.70
C GLN A 34 -9.17 4.70 5.62
N ILE A 35 -8.09 5.48 5.70
CA ILE A 35 -7.84 6.56 4.74
C ILE A 35 -7.49 6.02 3.35
N PHE A 36 -6.79 4.87 3.26
CA PHE A 36 -6.54 4.18 1.98
C PHE A 36 -7.84 3.67 1.37
N LYS A 37 -8.72 3.08 2.19
CA LYS A 37 -10.04 2.62 1.75
C LYS A 37 -10.90 3.77 1.23
N GLU A 38 -10.97 4.89 1.94
CA GLU A 38 -11.72 6.08 1.53
C GLU A 38 -11.22 6.69 0.21
N HIS A 39 -9.90 6.61 -0.04
CA HIS A 39 -9.28 7.11 -1.27
C HIS A 39 -9.21 6.07 -2.39
N GLY A 40 -9.75 4.86 -2.18
CA GLY A 40 -9.75 3.80 -3.20
C GLY A 40 -8.36 3.28 -3.54
N VAL A 41 -7.42 3.30 -2.59
CA VAL A 41 -6.05 2.83 -2.81
C VAL A 41 -6.03 1.30 -2.87
N ASN A 42 -6.00 0.77 -4.09
CA ASN A 42 -5.96 -0.66 -4.39
C ASN A 42 -4.55 -1.07 -4.87
N GLY A 43 -4.40 -2.34 -5.24
CA GLY A 43 -3.17 -2.92 -5.78
C GLY A 43 -2.62 -2.18 -6.99
N GLU A 44 -3.47 -1.94 -8.00
CA GLU A 44 -3.14 -1.16 -9.20
C GLU A 44 -2.62 0.24 -8.87
N TYR A 45 -3.25 0.96 -7.93
CA TYR A 45 -2.80 2.28 -7.52
C TYR A 45 -1.38 2.22 -6.92
N LEU A 46 -1.16 1.28 -6.00
CA LEU A 46 0.14 1.09 -5.35
C LEU A 46 1.21 0.60 -6.33
N GLU A 47 0.83 -0.18 -7.34
CA GLU A 47 1.70 -0.61 -8.43
C GLU A 47 2.20 0.61 -9.21
N GLY A 48 1.31 1.54 -9.54
CA GLY A 48 1.62 2.79 -10.22
C GLY A 48 2.50 3.76 -9.42
N MET A 49 2.62 3.60 -8.09
CA MET A 49 3.41 4.52 -7.25
C MET A 49 4.88 4.60 -7.62
N SER A 50 5.47 3.55 -8.21
CA SER A 50 6.87 3.59 -8.66
C SER A 50 7.13 4.60 -9.78
N MET A 51 6.08 5.04 -10.47
CA MET A 51 6.13 6.02 -11.56
C MET A 51 5.66 7.42 -11.12
N PHE A 52 5.37 7.62 -9.83
CA PHE A 52 4.90 8.92 -9.36
C PHE A 52 6.00 9.96 -9.49
N THR A 53 5.61 11.12 -10.01
CA THR A 53 6.40 12.35 -9.89
C THR A 53 6.46 12.81 -8.44
N THR A 54 7.41 13.69 -8.12
CA THR A 54 7.51 14.30 -6.80
C THR A 54 6.20 14.97 -6.36
N GLU A 55 5.48 15.63 -7.27
CA GLU A 55 4.18 16.23 -6.95
C GLU A 55 3.12 15.19 -6.59
N GLN A 56 3.06 14.08 -7.33
CA GLN A 56 2.12 12.99 -7.03
C GLN A 56 2.42 12.35 -5.68
N ILE A 57 3.71 12.15 -5.36
CA ILE A 57 4.15 11.70 -4.03
C ILE A 57 3.66 12.67 -2.95
N LEU A 58 3.92 13.97 -3.10
CA LEU A 58 3.52 14.97 -2.10
C LEU A 58 1.99 15.06 -1.95
N ARG A 59 1.24 14.96 -3.05
CA ARG A 59 -0.22 14.93 -3.02
C ARG A 59 -0.74 13.71 -2.27
N PHE A 60 -0.18 12.53 -2.54
CA PHE A 60 -0.54 11.28 -1.87
C PHE A 60 -0.27 11.35 -0.36
N ILE A 61 0.93 11.76 0.04
CA ILE A 61 1.31 11.89 1.45
C ILE A 61 0.35 12.84 2.17
N ARG A 62 0.00 13.97 1.53
CA ARG A 62 -0.95 14.93 2.09
C ARG A 62 -2.37 14.37 2.19
N GLN A 63 -2.87 13.68 1.16
CA GLN A 63 -4.22 13.09 1.15
C GLN A 63 -4.38 11.99 2.19
N CYS A 64 -3.37 11.15 2.35
CA CYS A 64 -3.38 10.06 3.34
C CYS A 64 -2.99 10.52 4.75
N HIS A 65 -2.68 11.81 4.94
CA HIS A 65 -2.07 12.34 6.17
C HIS A 65 -0.87 11.51 6.65
N MET A 66 -0.11 10.97 5.71
CA MET A 66 0.94 10.00 5.98
C MET A 66 2.21 10.70 6.46
N LYS A 67 2.85 10.16 7.49
CA LYS A 67 4.18 10.65 7.90
C LYS A 67 5.22 10.25 6.85
N TRP A 68 6.22 11.09 6.64
CA TRP A 68 7.31 10.78 5.70
C TRP A 68 8.00 9.45 6.01
N GLY A 69 8.27 9.14 7.28
CA GLY A 69 8.88 7.87 7.69
C GLY A 69 8.02 6.64 7.35
N ASP A 70 6.70 6.78 7.47
CA ASP A 70 5.75 5.71 7.14
C ASP A 70 5.65 5.53 5.62
N PHE A 71 5.71 6.62 4.86
CA PHE A 71 5.80 6.58 3.39
C PHE A 71 7.07 5.86 2.92
N ILE A 72 8.22 6.13 3.55
CA ILE A 72 9.46 5.40 3.25
C ILE A 72 9.33 3.91 3.56
N THR A 73 8.64 3.56 4.65
CA THR A 73 8.35 2.15 5.01
C THR A 73 7.46 1.50 3.97
N LEU A 74 6.37 2.16 3.56
CA LEU A 74 5.49 1.72 2.48
C LEU A 74 6.29 1.43 1.20
N CYS A 75 7.13 2.36 0.74
CA CYS A 75 7.94 2.17 -0.46
C CYS A 75 8.95 1.01 -0.34
N LYS A 76 9.47 0.73 0.86
CA LYS A 76 10.38 -0.41 1.08
C LYS A 76 9.64 -1.74 0.94
N GLU A 77 8.46 -1.86 1.54
CA GLU A 77 7.66 -3.07 1.46
C GLU A 77 7.09 -3.28 0.04
N LEU A 78 6.69 -2.21 -0.67
CA LEU A 78 6.32 -2.28 -2.09
C LEU A 78 7.46 -2.87 -2.94
N ARG A 79 8.71 -2.42 -2.74
CA ARG A 79 9.86 -3.00 -3.45
C ARG A 79 10.08 -4.47 -3.12
N ARG A 80 9.86 -4.87 -1.87
CA ARG A 80 10.00 -6.27 -1.43
C ARG A 80 8.99 -7.19 -2.10
N ILE A 81 7.78 -6.70 -2.37
CA ILE A 81 6.74 -7.46 -3.09
C ILE A 81 7.07 -7.60 -4.57
N LYS A 82 7.60 -6.54 -5.21
CA LYS A 82 7.88 -6.53 -6.65
C LYS A 82 9.12 -7.33 -7.07
N GLY A 83 10.11 -7.53 -6.17
CA GLY A 83 11.34 -8.27 -6.47
C GLY A 83 12.40 -7.44 -7.18
#